data_AF-A0A7C6BWF0-F1
#
_entry.id   AF-A0A7C6BWF0-F1
#
_cell.length_a   1.000
_cell.length_b   1.000
_cell.length_c   1.000
_cell.angle_alpha   90.00
_cell.angle_beta   90.00
_cell.angle_gamma   90.00
#
_symmetry.space_group_name_H-M   'P 1'
#
loop_
_entity.id
_entity.type
_entity.pdbx_description
1 polymer ?
#
loop_
_entity_poly.entity_id
_entity_poly.type
_entity_poly.pdbx_seq_one_letter_code
_entity_poly.pdbx_strand_id
1 'polypeptide(L)'
;MELEQLKQQWDILHAKLDEQQIINKRLMENAVTQKIDFINNYNWIGIILAIVIIPIVIFLGKTRHIENGLLVFTVCMLVFFTILGIYKALQFKKINSFKNNILDTEKIITQHEKISFWYYVITLVIVVSFLIVFGLTYYEILVAYKRHWILIAAFTLAVIGGIGEMKWYLKKIKNLHQSISDLKEFEKEE
;
A
#
# COMPACT_ATOMS: atom_id res chain seq x y z
N MET A 1 61.08 1.48 12.03
CA MET A 1 60.47 0.15 11.82
C MET A 1 59.09 0.05 12.44
N GLU A 2 58.90 0.29 13.74
CA GLU A 2 57.55 0.19 14.36
C GLU A 2 56.55 1.26 13.87
N LEU A 3 57.00 2.49 13.66
CA LEU A 3 56.14 3.60 13.21
C LEU A 3 55.60 3.41 11.77
N GLU A 4 56.42 2.86 10.87
CA GLU A 4 56.03 2.55 9.49
C GLU A 4 55.03 1.40 9.42
N GLN A 5 55.23 0.36 10.25
CA GLN A 5 54.30 -0.75 10.37
C GLN A 5 52.95 -0.31 10.94
N LEU A 6 52.96 0.56 11.95
CA LEU A 6 51.74 1.17 12.50
C LEU A 6 51.01 2.01 11.46
N LYS A 7 51.74 2.79 10.64
CA LYS A 7 51.16 3.60 9.57
C LYS A 7 50.53 2.73 8.47
N GLN A 8 51.22 1.66 8.06
CA GLN A 8 50.66 0.68 7.11
C GLN A 8 49.43 -0.03 7.67
N GLN A 9 49.43 -0.43 8.93
CA GLN A 9 48.27 -1.06 9.56
C GLN A 9 47.08 -0.08 9.66
N TRP A 10 47.34 1.19 9.94
CA TRP A 10 46.33 2.23 9.96
C TRP A 10 45.73 2.48 8.57
N ASP A 11 46.54 2.58 7.52
CA ASP A 11 46.07 2.75 6.14
C ASP A 11 45.22 1.56 5.67
N ILE A 12 45.63 0.32 6.00
CA ILE A 12 44.87 -0.90 5.70
C ILE A 12 43.54 -0.92 6.46
N LEU A 13 43.54 -0.48 7.72
CA LEU A 13 42.33 -0.42 8.53
C LEU A 13 41.35 0.61 7.95
N HIS A 14 41.84 1.78 7.55
CA HIS A 14 41.05 2.84 6.95
C HIS A 14 40.43 2.41 5.62
N ALA A 15 41.22 1.79 4.75
CA ALA A 15 40.74 1.26 3.47
C ALA A 15 39.64 0.20 3.65
N LYS A 16 39.75 -0.67 4.66
CA LYS A 16 38.69 -1.63 5.00
C LYS A 16 37.43 -0.95 5.56
N LEU A 17 37.59 0.14 6.30
CA LEU A 17 36.49 0.91 6.86
C LEU A 17 35.70 1.60 5.75
N ASP A 18 36.40 2.23 4.81
CA ASP A 18 35.82 2.86 3.62
C ASP A 18 35.11 1.80 2.75
N GLU A 19 35.73 0.64 2.52
CA GLU A 19 35.12 -0.47 1.78
C GLU A 19 33.85 -0.99 2.48
N GLN A 20 33.87 -1.14 3.81
CA GLN A 20 32.69 -1.51 4.59
C GLN A 20 31.59 -0.46 4.52
N GLN A 21 31.91 0.83 4.57
CA GLN A 21 30.93 1.91 4.42
C GLN A 21 30.25 1.85 3.04
N ILE A 22 31.03 1.69 1.96
CA ILE A 22 30.50 1.56 0.60
C ILE A 22 29.62 0.32 0.44
N ILE A 23 30.02 -0.83 0.99
CA ILE A 23 29.23 -2.07 0.95
C ILE A 23 27.92 -1.88 1.74
N ASN A 24 27.98 -1.27 2.92
CA ASN A 24 26.81 -1.06 3.76
C ASN A 24 25.81 -0.09 3.10
N LYS A 25 26.29 0.98 2.47
CA LYS A 25 25.49 1.90 1.66
C LYS A 25 24.76 1.17 0.54
N ARG A 26 25.46 0.37 -0.26
CA ARG A 26 24.85 -0.43 -1.36
C ARG A 26 23.83 -1.44 -0.85
N LEU A 27 24.09 -2.11 0.26
CA LEU A 27 23.14 -3.03 0.88
C LEU A 27 21.87 -2.31 1.33
N MET A 28 22.02 -1.11 1.89
CA MET A 28 20.90 -0.32 2.39
C MET A 28 20.07 0.29 1.25
N GLU A 29 20.70 0.76 0.17
CA GLU A 29 20.04 1.16 -1.08
C GLU A 29 19.25 -0.01 -1.71
N ASN A 30 19.84 -1.20 -1.75
CA ASN A 30 19.18 -2.40 -2.25
C ASN A 30 17.97 -2.79 -1.38
N ALA A 31 18.08 -2.68 -0.05
CA ALA A 31 16.97 -2.94 0.85
C ALA A 31 15.81 -1.95 0.66
N VAL A 32 16.10 -0.67 0.42
CA VAL A 32 15.09 0.36 0.14
C VAL A 32 14.40 0.12 -1.19
N THR A 33 15.16 -0.12 -2.26
CA THR A 33 14.60 -0.41 -3.60
C THR A 33 13.73 -1.66 -3.58
N GLN A 34 14.17 -2.73 -2.91
CA GLN A 34 13.37 -3.95 -2.75
C GLN A 34 12.04 -3.70 -2.01
N LYS A 35 12.04 -2.86 -0.96
CA LYS A 35 10.80 -2.46 -0.25
C LYS A 35 9.86 -1.66 -1.14
N ILE A 36 10.38 -0.74 -1.95
CA ILE A 36 9.61 0.05 -2.93
C ILE A 36 8.97 -0.87 -3.96
N ASP A 37 9.75 -1.78 -4.55
CA ASP A 37 9.26 -2.72 -5.55
C ASP A 37 8.19 -3.66 -4.98
N PHE A 38 8.35 -4.10 -3.72
CA PHE A 38 7.35 -4.91 -3.05
C PHE A 38 6.02 -4.17 -2.83
N ILE A 39 6.06 -2.89 -2.43
CA ILE A 39 4.85 -2.06 -2.28
C ILE A 39 4.20 -1.82 -3.64
N ASN A 40 5.00 -1.56 -4.68
CA ASN A 40 4.49 -1.36 -6.03
C ASN A 40 3.81 -2.63 -6.56
N ASN A 41 4.48 -3.78 -6.46
CA ASN A 41 3.93 -5.05 -6.92
C ASN A 41 2.65 -5.44 -6.15
N TYR A 42 2.62 -5.20 -4.83
CA TYR A 42 1.42 -5.39 -4.03
C TYR A 42 0.23 -4.55 -4.54
N ASN A 43 0.45 -3.27 -4.85
CA ASN A 43 -0.59 -2.40 -5.41
C ASN A 43 -1.08 -2.90 -6.78
N TRP A 44 -0.18 -3.36 -7.66
CA TRP A 44 -0.54 -3.92 -8.96
C TRP A 44 -1.33 -5.22 -8.86
N ILE A 45 -0.94 -6.12 -7.96
CA ILE A 45 -1.68 -7.36 -7.68
C ILE A 45 -3.10 -7.02 -7.20
N GLY A 46 -3.23 -6.03 -6.30
CA GLY A 46 -4.54 -5.57 -5.84
C GLY A 46 -5.45 -5.04 -6.96
N ILE A 47 -4.88 -4.29 -7.91
CA ILE A 47 -5.62 -3.78 -9.09
C ILE A 47 -6.07 -4.94 -9.99
N ILE A 48 -5.20 -5.91 -10.27
CA ILE A 48 -5.53 -7.08 -11.09
C ILE A 48 -6.68 -7.86 -10.43
N LEU A 49 -6.60 -8.08 -9.11
CA LEU A 49 -7.64 -8.76 -8.35
C LEU A 49 -8.98 -8.01 -8.45
N ALA A 50 -8.96 -6.68 -8.32
CA ALA A 50 -10.16 -5.85 -8.46
C ALA A 50 -10.80 -5.98 -9.84
N ILE A 51 -10.00 -5.99 -10.92
CA ILE A 51 -10.48 -6.18 -12.29
C ILE A 51 -11.13 -7.55 -12.48
N VAL A 52 -10.58 -8.61 -11.88
CA VAL A 52 -11.12 -9.98 -11.95
C VAL A 52 -12.43 -10.12 -11.16
N ILE A 53 -12.62 -9.37 -10.08
CA ILE A 53 -13.83 -9.40 -9.26
C ILE A 53 -15.04 -8.81 -10.00
N ILE A 54 -14.84 -7.79 -10.84
CA ILE A 54 -15.91 -7.13 -11.61
C ILE A 54 -16.76 -8.12 -12.44
N PRO A 55 -16.20 -8.96 -13.33
CA PRO A 55 -16.99 -9.91 -14.12
C PRO A 55 -17.66 -10.98 -13.25
N ILE A 56 -17.05 -11.37 -12.13
CA ILE A 56 -17.65 -12.33 -11.19
C ILE A 56 -18.93 -11.75 -10.56
N VAL A 57 -18.89 -10.47 -10.16
CA VAL A 57 -20.06 -9.76 -9.60
C VAL A 57 -21.17 -9.63 -10.64
N ILE A 58 -20.83 -9.32 -11.90
CA ILE A 58 -21.80 -9.22 -13.00
C ILE A 58 -22.46 -10.59 -13.25
N PHE A 59 -21.68 -11.68 -13.28
CA PHE A 59 -22.19 -13.03 -13.51
C PHE A 59 -23.12 -13.50 -12.37
N LEU A 60 -22.72 -13.26 -11.12
CA LEU A 60 -23.53 -13.57 -9.94
C LEU A 60 -24.80 -12.72 -9.87
N GLY A 61 -24.71 -11.43 -10.21
CA GLY A 61 -25.87 -10.53 -10.22
C GLY A 61 -26.92 -10.95 -11.26
N LYS A 62 -26.48 -11.37 -12.45
CA LYS A 62 -27.37 -11.82 -13.53
C LYS A 62 -28.03 -13.17 -13.22
N THR A 63 -27.31 -14.09 -12.57
CA THR A 63 -27.84 -15.43 -12.21
C THR A 63 -28.82 -15.40 -11.04
N ARG A 64 -28.71 -14.42 -10.14
CA ARG A 64 -29.55 -14.30 -8.93
C ARG A 64 -30.72 -13.32 -9.05
N HIS A 65 -30.99 -12.77 -10.24
CA HIS A 65 -32.04 -11.77 -10.47
C HIS A 65 -32.01 -10.61 -9.47
N ILE A 66 -30.81 -10.13 -9.11
CA ILE A 66 -30.65 -8.94 -8.27
C ILE A 66 -31.24 -7.74 -9.03
N GLU A 67 -31.86 -6.80 -8.30
CA GLU A 67 -32.35 -5.56 -8.90
C GLU A 67 -31.28 -4.87 -9.75
N ASN A 68 -31.62 -4.60 -11.02
CA ASN A 68 -30.68 -4.05 -11.99
C ASN A 68 -30.03 -2.73 -11.51
N GLY A 69 -30.76 -1.91 -10.76
CA GLY A 69 -30.23 -0.65 -10.21
C GLY A 69 -29.08 -0.86 -9.22
N LEU A 70 -29.21 -1.82 -8.31
CA LEU A 70 -28.16 -2.17 -7.33
C LEU A 70 -26.96 -2.83 -7.99
N LEU A 71 -27.19 -3.69 -8.99
CA LEU A 71 -26.12 -4.31 -9.77
C LEU A 71 -25.30 -3.24 -10.50
N VAL A 72 -25.95 -2.33 -11.22
CA VAL A 72 -25.27 -1.22 -11.92
C VAL A 72 -24.52 -0.33 -10.94
N PHE A 73 -25.14 0.05 -9.81
CA PHE A 73 -24.48 0.85 -8.78
C PHE A 73 -23.21 0.16 -8.22
N THR A 74 -23.29 -1.14 -7.94
CA THR A 74 -22.17 -1.93 -7.41
C THR A 74 -21.02 -2.00 -8.42
N VAL A 75 -21.33 -2.23 -9.69
CA VAL A 75 -20.33 -2.28 -10.77
C VAL A 75 -19.67 -0.91 -10.96
N CYS A 76 -20.46 0.17 -10.98
CA CYS A 76 -19.93 1.53 -11.07
C CYS A 76 -18.99 1.86 -9.90
N MET A 77 -19.35 1.48 -8.68
CA MET A 77 -18.48 1.63 -7.50
C MET A 77 -17.18 0.84 -7.64
N LEU A 78 -17.22 -0.43 -8.05
CA LEU A 78 -16.02 -1.25 -8.25
C LEU A 78 -15.09 -0.66 -9.31
N VAL A 79 -15.64 -0.17 -10.43
CA VAL A 79 -14.87 0.50 -11.48
C VAL A 79 -14.23 1.79 -10.94
N PHE A 80 -14.98 2.60 -10.21
CA PHE A 80 -14.47 3.84 -9.59
C PHE A 80 -13.30 3.56 -8.63
N PHE A 81 -13.42 2.54 -7.77
CA PHE A 81 -12.33 2.12 -6.88
C PHE A 81 -11.10 1.60 -7.62
N THR A 82 -11.31 0.89 -8.71
CA THR A 82 -10.21 0.39 -9.55
C THR A 82 -9.47 1.55 -10.21
N ILE A 83 -10.18 2.56 -10.71
CA ILE A 83 -9.58 3.78 -11.29
C ILE A 83 -8.77 4.55 -10.25
N LEU A 84 -9.32 4.75 -9.04
CA LEU A 84 -8.60 5.39 -7.95
C LEU A 84 -7.37 4.58 -7.51
N GLY A 85 -7.47 3.25 -7.48
CA GLY A 85 -6.35 2.35 -7.22
C GLY A 85 -5.24 2.48 -8.26
N ILE A 86 -5.59 2.54 -9.54
CA ILE A 86 -4.66 2.78 -10.65
C ILE A 86 -4.00 4.16 -10.51
N TYR A 87 -4.76 5.20 -10.20
CA TYR A 87 -4.20 6.54 -10.00
C TYR A 87 -3.16 6.58 -8.88
N LYS A 88 -3.44 5.90 -7.75
CA LYS A 88 -2.51 5.75 -6.63
C LYS A 88 -1.24 4.99 -7.05
N ALA A 89 -1.38 3.87 -7.76
CA ALA A 89 -0.25 3.08 -8.24
C ALA A 89 0.63 3.85 -9.25
N LEU A 90 0.01 4.62 -10.14
CA LEU A 90 0.73 5.50 -11.09
C LEU A 90 1.49 6.62 -10.38
N GLN A 91 0.89 7.25 -9.37
CA GLN A 91 1.60 8.22 -8.54
C GLN A 91 2.77 7.57 -7.79
N PHE A 92 2.64 6.32 -7.35
CA PHE A 92 3.72 5.63 -6.64
C PHE A 92 4.86 5.25 -7.58
N LYS A 93 4.54 4.86 -8.83
CA LYS A 93 5.54 4.57 -9.87
C LYS A 93 6.40 5.80 -10.20
N LYS A 94 5.85 7.02 -10.11
CA LYS A 94 6.64 8.25 -10.27
C LYS A 94 7.74 8.38 -9.22
N ILE A 95 7.56 7.87 -7.99
CA ILE A 95 8.61 7.84 -6.96
C ILE A 95 9.82 7.02 -7.45
N ASN A 96 9.58 5.88 -8.11
CA ASN A 96 10.65 4.99 -8.59
C ASN A 96 11.53 5.64 -9.68
N SER A 97 11.04 6.71 -10.33
CA SER A 97 11.77 7.44 -11.37
C SER A 97 12.70 8.53 -10.83
N PHE A 98 12.58 8.94 -9.56
CA PHE A 98 13.37 10.03 -8.96
C PHE A 98 14.57 9.52 -8.15
N LYS A 99 15.12 8.37 -8.56
CA LYS A 99 16.30 7.69 -7.98
C LYS A 99 17.56 8.59 -7.84
N ASN A 100 17.52 9.83 -8.33
CA ASN A 100 18.64 10.76 -8.33
C ASN A 100 18.58 11.86 -7.25
N ASN A 101 17.48 12.03 -6.49
CA ASN A 101 17.40 13.01 -5.40
C ASN A 101 16.70 12.42 -4.15
N ILE A 102 17.49 12.03 -3.17
CA ILE A 102 17.03 11.39 -1.92
C ILE A 102 16.17 12.36 -1.08
N LEU A 103 16.43 13.67 -1.17
CA LEU A 103 15.63 14.74 -0.54
C LEU A 103 14.21 14.90 -1.13
N ASP A 104 14.04 14.72 -2.44
CA ASP A 104 12.73 14.82 -3.09
C ASP A 104 11.88 13.57 -2.81
N THR A 105 12.54 12.42 -2.61
CA THR A 105 11.92 11.13 -2.31
C THR A 105 11.16 11.17 -0.97
N GLU A 106 11.72 11.83 0.04
CA GLU A 106 11.12 11.95 1.38
C GLU A 106 9.79 12.71 1.36
N LYS A 107 9.74 13.86 0.67
CA LYS A 107 8.53 14.70 0.56
C LYS A 107 7.41 13.98 -0.19
N ILE A 108 7.76 13.20 -1.23
CA ILE A 108 6.78 12.45 -2.03
C ILE A 108 6.23 11.26 -1.23
N ILE A 109 7.04 10.59 -0.41
CA ILE A 109 6.57 9.50 0.48
C ILE A 109 5.57 10.02 1.51
N THR A 110 5.85 11.16 2.14
CA THR A 110 4.93 11.78 3.12
C THR A 110 3.62 12.24 2.47
N GLN A 111 3.66 12.72 1.23
CA GLN A 111 2.45 13.04 0.47
C GLN A 111 1.65 11.77 0.11
N HIS A 112 2.33 10.69 -0.27
CA HIS A 112 1.71 9.39 -0.55
C HIS A 112 1.06 8.77 0.67
N GLU A 113 1.63 8.97 1.85
CA GLU A 113 1.06 8.49 3.11
C GLU A 113 -0.29 9.16 3.39
N LYS A 114 -0.38 10.49 3.22
CA LYS A 114 -1.62 11.26 3.37
C LYS A 114 -2.67 10.88 2.33
N ILE A 115 -2.28 10.76 1.06
CA ILE A 115 -3.20 10.37 -0.03
C ILE A 115 -3.73 8.94 0.22
N SER A 116 -2.85 8.02 0.62
CA SER A 116 -3.23 6.65 0.94
C SER A 116 -4.17 6.58 2.13
N PHE A 117 -3.91 7.35 3.20
CA PHE A 117 -4.78 7.44 4.37
C PHE A 117 -6.18 7.87 3.96
N TRP A 118 -6.32 8.98 3.24
CA TRP A 118 -7.62 9.49 2.79
C TRP A 118 -8.32 8.52 1.84
N TYR A 119 -7.59 7.86 0.95
CA TYR A 119 -8.14 6.82 0.09
C TYR A 119 -8.77 5.67 0.89
N TYR A 120 -8.07 5.14 1.90
CA TYR A 120 -8.61 4.08 2.76
C TYR A 120 -9.82 4.55 3.58
N VAL A 121 -9.80 5.77 4.12
CA VAL A 121 -10.93 6.35 4.85
C VAL A 121 -12.15 6.51 3.95
N ILE A 122 -11.99 7.11 2.78
CA ILE A 122 -13.09 7.30 1.81
C ILE A 122 -13.63 5.95 1.35
N THR A 123 -12.76 4.98 1.08
CA THR A 123 -13.15 3.62 0.70
C THR A 123 -13.98 2.95 1.79
N LEU A 124 -13.53 3.03 3.05
CA LEU A 124 -14.24 2.45 4.18
C LEU A 124 -15.62 3.11 4.37
N VAL A 125 -15.70 4.44 4.32
CA VAL A 125 -16.97 5.18 4.44
C VAL A 125 -17.95 4.74 3.36
N ILE A 126 -17.51 4.67 2.10
CA ILE A 126 -18.37 4.27 0.98
C ILE A 126 -18.84 2.81 1.11
N VAL A 127 -17.95 1.88 1.47
CA VAL A 127 -18.29 0.47 1.66
C VAL A 127 -19.29 0.29 2.80
N VAL A 128 -19.08 0.99 3.92
CA VAL A 128 -20.00 1.01 5.07
C VAL A 128 -21.36 1.58 4.66
N SER A 129 -21.40 2.72 3.97
CA SER A 129 -22.64 3.32 3.46
C SER A 129 -23.37 2.37 2.51
N PHE A 130 -22.66 1.67 1.62
CA PHE A 130 -23.26 0.68 0.73
C PHE A 130 -23.88 -0.49 1.50
N LEU A 131 -23.18 -1.03 2.50
CA LEU A 131 -23.72 -2.12 3.34
C LEU A 131 -24.96 -1.69 4.13
N ILE A 132 -25.03 -0.43 4.57
CA ILE A 132 -26.20 0.13 5.23
C ILE A 132 -27.39 0.20 4.27
N VAL A 133 -27.20 0.78 3.08
CA VAL A 133 -28.26 0.86 2.05
C VAL A 133 -28.73 -0.53 1.66
N PHE A 134 -27.81 -1.46 1.39
CA PHE A 134 -28.12 -2.86 1.10
C PHE A 134 -28.92 -3.51 2.24
N GLY A 135 -28.52 -3.27 3.49
CA GLY A 135 -29.22 -3.78 4.66
C GLY A 135 -30.63 -3.25 4.79
N LEU A 136 -30.87 -1.98 4.49
CA LEU A 136 -32.20 -1.37 4.53
C LEU A 136 -33.09 -1.90 3.39
N THR A 137 -32.57 -1.99 2.17
CA THR A 137 -33.34 -2.47 1.01
C THR A 137 -33.73 -3.94 1.13
N TYR A 138 -32.86 -4.80 1.68
CA TYR A 138 -33.11 -6.25 1.80
C TYR A 138 -33.45 -6.70 3.23
N TYR A 139 -33.77 -5.77 4.14
CA TYR A 139 -34.00 -6.08 5.55
C TYR A 139 -35.09 -7.14 5.73
N GLU A 140 -36.25 -6.94 5.12
CA GLU A 140 -37.41 -7.82 5.24
C GLU A 140 -37.11 -9.23 4.75
N ILE A 141 -36.40 -9.34 3.62
CA ILE A 141 -35.95 -10.62 3.04
C ILE A 141 -34.96 -11.31 3.98
N LEU A 142 -33.96 -10.57 4.48
CA LEU A 142 -32.95 -11.13 5.38
C LEU A 142 -33.53 -11.61 6.72
N VAL A 143 -34.54 -10.93 7.23
CA VAL A 143 -35.26 -11.34 8.45
C VAL A 143 -36.15 -12.55 8.17
N ALA A 144 -36.89 -12.57 7.05
CA ALA A 144 -37.74 -13.69 6.65
C ALA A 144 -36.95 -15.00 6.52
N TYR A 145 -35.74 -14.94 5.96
CA TYR A 145 -34.85 -16.10 5.81
C TYR A 145 -33.94 -16.35 7.03
N LYS A 146 -34.08 -15.60 8.14
CA LYS A 146 -33.19 -15.65 9.32
C LYS A 146 -31.70 -15.49 9.00
N ARG A 147 -31.37 -14.73 7.94
CA ARG A 147 -30.01 -14.51 7.41
C ARG A 147 -29.38 -13.16 7.78
N HIS A 148 -30.02 -12.37 8.65
CA HIS A 148 -29.51 -11.07 9.10
C HIS A 148 -28.09 -11.13 9.70
N TRP A 149 -27.71 -12.26 10.32
CA TRP A 149 -26.35 -12.49 10.82
C TRP A 149 -25.27 -12.38 9.74
N ILE A 150 -25.57 -12.71 8.48
CA ILE A 150 -24.63 -12.60 7.36
C ILE A 150 -24.26 -11.15 7.10
N LEU A 151 -25.23 -10.23 7.23
CA LEU A 151 -25.00 -8.80 7.04
C LEU A 151 -24.15 -8.20 8.16
N ILE A 152 -24.44 -8.59 9.41
CA ILE A 152 -23.65 -8.18 10.58
C ILE A 152 -22.21 -8.71 10.44
N ALA A 153 -22.03 -9.97 10.05
CA ALA A 153 -20.72 -10.55 9.79
C ALA A 153 -19.97 -9.80 8.67
N ALA A 154 -20.65 -9.51 7.55
CA ALA A 154 -20.06 -8.75 6.45
C ALA A 154 -19.62 -7.34 6.88
N PHE A 155 -20.43 -6.66 7.69
CA PHE A 155 -20.11 -5.34 8.24
C PHE A 155 -18.87 -5.38 9.14
N THR A 156 -18.84 -6.33 10.08
CA THR A 156 -17.69 -6.48 10.99
C THR A 156 -16.41 -6.82 10.24
N LEU A 157 -16.47 -7.71 9.25
CA LEU A 157 -15.32 -8.06 8.41
C LEU A 157 -14.83 -6.88 7.58
N ALA A 158 -15.73 -6.09 6.99
CA ALA A 158 -15.36 -4.92 6.19
C ALA A 158 -14.64 -3.86 7.05
N VAL A 159 -15.12 -3.59 8.26
CA VAL A 159 -14.52 -2.61 9.17
C VAL A 159 -13.17 -3.11 9.70
N ILE A 160 -13.12 -4.33 10.23
CA ILE A 160 -11.89 -4.90 10.79
C ILE A 160 -10.83 -5.08 9.71
N GLY A 161 -11.22 -5.63 8.55
CA GLY A 161 -10.34 -5.81 7.39
C GLY A 161 -9.80 -4.49 6.87
N GLY A 162 -10.68 -3.50 6.64
CA GLY A 162 -10.27 -2.18 6.15
C GLY A 162 -9.31 -1.45 7.10
N ILE A 163 -9.58 -1.47 8.41
CA ILE A 163 -8.69 -0.87 9.41
C ILE A 163 -7.36 -1.64 9.51
N GLY A 164 -7.41 -2.97 9.45
CA GLY A 164 -6.23 -3.84 9.50
C GLY A 164 -5.28 -3.60 8.31
N GLU A 165 -5.82 -3.62 7.09
CA GLU A 165 -5.06 -3.34 5.87
C GLU A 165 -4.46 -1.93 5.89
N MET A 166 -5.25 -0.93 6.30
CA MET A 166 -4.79 0.44 6.43
C MET A 166 -3.61 0.57 7.40
N LYS A 167 -3.73 -0.01 8.61
CA LYS A 167 -2.65 0.02 9.61
C LYS A 167 -1.39 -0.67 9.11
N TRP A 168 -1.53 -1.82 8.46
CA TRP A 168 -0.40 -2.57 7.90
C TRP A 168 0.30 -1.78 6.79
N TYR A 169 -0.47 -1.18 5.90
CA TYR A 169 0.05 -0.36 4.80
C TYR A 169 0.79 0.89 5.30
N LEU A 170 0.20 1.62 6.26
CA LEU A 170 0.84 2.79 6.88
C LEU A 170 2.12 2.40 7.62
N LYS A 171 2.12 1.30 8.38
CA LYS A 171 3.33 0.80 9.05
C LYS A 171 4.44 0.50 8.04
N LYS A 172 4.11 -0.08 6.88
CA LYS A 172 5.06 -0.33 5.81
C LYS A 172 5.63 0.94 5.21
N ILE A 173 4.80 1.94 4.94
CA ILE A 173 5.25 3.25 4.43
C ILE A 173 6.15 3.93 5.46
N LYS A 174 5.78 3.93 6.75
CA LYS A 174 6.60 4.51 7.81
C LYS A 174 7.97 3.82 7.93
N ASN A 175 8.01 2.50 7.84
CA ASN A 175 9.28 1.74 7.84
C ASN A 175 10.13 2.06 6.61
N LEU A 176 9.52 2.31 5.45
CA LEU A 176 10.23 2.75 4.24
C LEU A 176 10.80 4.16 4.44
N HIS A 177 10.00 5.08 4.99
CA HIS A 177 10.42 6.45 5.28
C HIS A 177 11.62 6.48 6.23
N GLN A 178 11.59 5.68 7.31
CA GLN A 178 12.72 5.58 8.24
C GLN A 178 13.98 5.05 7.55
N SER A 179 13.90 3.97 6.76
CA SER A 179 15.08 3.45 6.04
C SER A 179 15.67 4.45 5.03
N ILE A 180 14.87 5.37 4.48
CA ILE A 180 15.35 6.45 3.60
C ILE A 180 15.98 7.58 4.40
N SER A 181 15.43 7.92 5.57
CA SER A 181 16.04 8.87 6.50
C SER A 181 17.41 8.40 6.97
N ASP A 182 17.54 7.13 7.35
CA ASP A 182 18.80 6.54 7.79
C ASP A 182 19.85 6.64 6.65
N LEU A 183 19.49 6.35 5.40
CA LEU A 183 20.37 6.50 4.23
C LEU A 183 20.89 7.92 4.05
N LYS A 184 20.02 8.90 4.30
CA LYS A 184 20.33 10.32 4.15
C LYS A 184 21.28 10.83 5.24
N GLU A 185 21.26 10.24 6.43
CA GLU A 185 22.23 10.56 7.48
C GLU A 185 23.62 10.05 7.09
N PHE A 186 23.73 8.83 6.57
CA PHE A 186 25.00 8.29 6.06
C PHE A 186 25.61 9.14 4.93
N GLU A 187 24.81 9.70 4.02
CA GLU A 187 25.33 10.57 2.94
C GLU A 187 25.81 11.95 3.41
N LYS A 188 25.43 12.40 4.61
CA LYS A 188 25.87 13.70 5.16
C LYS A 188 27.13 13.60 6.01
N GLU A 189 27.48 12.39 6.43
CA GLU A 189 28.67 12.10 7.23
C GLU A 189 29.92 11.83 6.36
N GLU A 190 29.74 11.58 5.06
CA GLU A 190 30.79 11.57 4.02
C GLU A 190 31.11 13.00 3.51
#